data_AF-A0A8C4NBV5-F1
#
_entry.id   AF-A0A8C4NBV5-F1
#
_cell.length_a   1.000
_cell.length_b   1.000
_cell.length_c   1.000
_cell.angle_alpha   90.00
_cell.angle_beta   90.00
_cell.angle_gamma   90.00
#
_symmetry.space_group_name_H-M   'P 1'
#
loop_
_entity.id
_entity.type
_entity.pdbx_description
1 polymer ?
#
loop_
_entity_poly.entity_id
_entity_poly.type
_entity_poly.pdbx_seq_one_letter_code
_entity_poly.pdbx_strand_id
1 'polypeptide(L)'
;MRDFPENTFDVVYSQDAILYTMDKFSLFQKFHRWLKPTGRFIMCDFCCGEKPWSEEFQKFADQSGYILWTLSAMAKSLQDAGFAEVHVTDLNQEMVKSMNNYLKYFNDNQAEFVKNFSQAEYDDFVRIWKFREMALEANYYSWGLFEGKKNLL
;
A
#
# COMPACT_ATOMS: atom_id res chain seq x y z
N MET A 1 3.60 -4.69 -20.55
CA MET A 1 3.56 -3.43 -19.78
C MET A 1 4.05 -2.32 -20.68
N ARG A 2 3.32 -1.21 -20.77
CA ARG A 2 3.71 -0.08 -21.65
C ARG A 2 5.01 0.54 -21.16
N ASP A 3 5.85 0.97 -22.08
CA ASP A 3 7.06 1.74 -21.75
C ASP A 3 6.91 3.20 -22.19
N PHE A 4 7.46 4.10 -21.40
CA PHE A 4 7.48 5.55 -21.67
C PHE A 4 8.92 6.04 -21.91
N PRO A 5 9.10 7.13 -22.67
CA PRO A 5 10.41 7.76 -22.81
C PRO A 5 10.98 8.23 -21.47
N GLU A 6 12.30 8.39 -21.42
CA GLU A 6 12.95 9.04 -20.28
C GLU A 6 12.49 10.51 -20.14
N ASN A 7 12.47 11.03 -18.91
CA ASN A 7 12.20 12.45 -18.64
C ASN A 7 10.85 12.94 -19.19
N THR A 8 9.83 12.10 -19.07
CA THR A 8 8.47 12.36 -19.57
C THR A 8 7.60 13.07 -18.53
N PHE A 9 7.62 12.61 -17.29
CA PHE A 9 6.67 13.04 -16.26
C PHE A 9 7.32 13.92 -15.21
N ASP A 10 6.59 14.94 -14.75
CA ASP A 10 6.98 15.76 -13.59
C ASP A 10 6.70 15.02 -12.27
N VAL A 11 5.66 14.19 -12.25
CA VAL A 11 5.24 13.39 -11.09
C VAL A 11 4.86 11.98 -11.53
N VAL A 12 5.29 10.98 -10.74
CA VAL A 12 4.74 9.63 -10.77
C VAL A 12 4.03 9.40 -9.44
N TYR A 13 2.75 9.05 -9.52
CA TYR A 13 1.90 8.82 -8.35
C TYR A 13 1.27 7.43 -8.41
N SER A 14 1.22 6.75 -7.27
CA SER A 14 0.53 5.46 -7.12
C SER A 14 -0.15 5.38 -5.75
N GLN A 15 -1.33 4.80 -5.70
CA GLN A 15 -2.05 4.54 -4.46
C GLN A 15 -2.59 3.12 -4.46
N ASP A 16 -2.23 2.34 -3.43
CA ASP A 16 -2.76 1.02 -3.09
C ASP A 16 -2.83 0.06 -4.29
N ALA A 17 -1.77 0.04 -5.10
CA ALA A 17 -1.76 -0.70 -6.38
C ALA A 17 -0.47 -1.51 -6.63
N ILE A 18 0.68 -1.06 -6.13
CA ILE A 18 1.97 -1.69 -6.42
C ILE A 18 2.14 -2.97 -5.60
N LEU A 19 1.40 -3.15 -4.49
CA LEU A 19 1.33 -4.39 -3.73
C LEU A 19 1.04 -5.64 -4.59
N TYR A 20 0.38 -5.53 -5.75
CA TYR A 20 0.12 -6.66 -6.65
C TYR A 20 1.25 -6.94 -7.66
N THR A 21 2.30 -6.11 -7.69
CA THR A 21 3.41 -6.25 -8.63
C THR A 21 4.51 -7.14 -8.06
N MET A 22 4.84 -8.22 -8.78
CA MET A 22 5.93 -9.14 -8.42
C MET A 22 7.29 -8.47 -8.45
N ASP A 23 7.63 -7.85 -9.58
CA ASP A 23 8.92 -7.18 -9.76
C ASP A 23 8.79 -5.68 -9.52
N LYS A 24 8.66 -5.30 -8.23
CA LYS A 24 8.56 -3.89 -7.82
C LYS A 24 9.82 -3.11 -8.16
N PHE A 25 11.00 -3.74 -8.05
CA PHE A 25 12.26 -3.06 -8.27
C PHE A 25 12.43 -2.61 -9.72
N SER A 26 12.19 -3.48 -10.70
CA SER A 26 12.21 -3.09 -12.12
C SER A 26 11.16 -2.01 -12.44
N LEU A 27 10.02 -2.02 -11.72
CA LEU A 27 9.02 -0.96 -11.86
C LEU A 27 9.52 0.38 -11.30
N PHE A 28 10.17 0.39 -10.14
CA PHE A 28 10.77 1.59 -9.55
C PHE A 28 11.88 2.18 -10.44
N GLN A 29 12.72 1.34 -11.05
CA GLN A 29 13.71 1.79 -12.02
C GLN A 29 13.07 2.49 -13.23
N LYS A 30 11.94 1.95 -13.71
CA LYS A 30 11.17 2.59 -14.79
C LYS A 30 10.59 3.94 -14.35
N PHE A 31 10.00 4.01 -13.16
CA PHE A 31 9.48 5.28 -12.64
C PHE A 31 10.56 6.33 -12.52
N HIS A 32 11.73 5.97 -11.97
CA HIS A 32 12.88 6.88 -11.89
C HIS A 32 13.33 7.34 -13.28
N ARG A 33 13.42 6.44 -14.25
CA ARG A 33 13.75 6.78 -15.64
C ARG A 33 12.74 7.74 -16.26
N TRP A 34 11.45 7.46 -16.09
CA TRP A 34 10.38 8.26 -16.71
C TRP A 34 10.21 9.65 -16.10
N LEU A 35 10.65 9.86 -14.86
CA LEU A 35 10.66 11.18 -14.25
C LEU A 35 11.67 12.11 -14.94
N LYS A 36 11.28 13.37 -15.12
CA LYS A 36 12.18 14.47 -15.47
C LYS A 36 13.19 14.74 -14.35
N PRO A 37 14.33 15.39 -14.61
CA PRO A 37 15.18 15.92 -13.55
C PRO A 37 14.34 16.81 -12.63
N THR A 38 14.54 16.73 -11.31
CA THR A 38 13.71 17.33 -10.24
C THR A 38 12.29 16.77 -10.08
N GLY A 39 11.89 15.79 -10.91
CA GLY A 39 10.59 15.14 -10.83
C GLY A 39 10.39 14.41 -9.50
N ARG A 40 9.12 14.26 -9.10
CA ARG A 40 8.75 13.67 -7.81
C ARG A 40 8.05 12.32 -7.95
N PHE A 41 8.34 11.43 -7.02
CA PHE A 41 7.62 10.18 -6.84
C PHE A 41 6.86 10.22 -5.52
N ILE A 42 5.61 9.81 -5.57
CA ILE A 42 4.74 9.67 -4.39
C ILE A 42 3.99 8.35 -4.53
N MET A 43 4.13 7.48 -3.54
CA MET A 43 3.40 6.22 -3.49
C MET A 43 2.83 6.00 -2.12
N CYS A 44 1.57 5.58 -2.06
CA CYS A 44 0.99 5.04 -0.84
C CYS A 44 0.65 3.56 -1.09
N ASP A 45 1.05 2.67 -0.18
CA ASP A 45 0.80 1.24 -0.37
C ASP A 45 0.80 0.43 0.93
N PHE A 46 0.12 -0.72 0.91
CA PHE A 46 0.10 -1.66 2.01
C PHE A 46 1.44 -2.40 2.11
N CYS A 47 1.95 -2.45 3.34
CA CYS A 47 3.21 -3.05 3.71
C CYS A 47 2.98 -4.08 4.83
N CYS A 48 4.06 -4.70 5.28
CA CYS A 48 4.03 -5.64 6.39
C CYS A 48 5.10 -5.31 7.43
N GLY A 49 4.98 -5.91 8.61
CA GLY A 49 6.08 -5.98 9.57
C GLY A 49 7.01 -7.16 9.33
N GLU A 50 8.04 -7.23 10.16
CA GLU A 50 9.02 -8.31 10.11
C GLU A 50 8.40 -9.66 10.49
N LYS A 51 8.97 -10.73 9.94
CA LYS A 51 8.60 -12.11 10.29
C LYS A 51 9.21 -12.53 11.65
N PRO A 52 8.63 -13.51 12.35
CA PRO A 52 7.49 -14.35 11.97
C PRO A 52 6.13 -13.66 12.16
N TRP A 53 5.18 -13.98 11.28
CA TRP A 53 3.77 -13.61 11.42
C TRP A 53 2.98 -14.72 12.09
N SER A 54 1.79 -14.40 12.61
CA SER A 54 0.83 -15.43 13.00
C SER A 54 0.39 -16.28 11.80
N GLU A 55 -0.03 -17.52 12.05
CA GLU A 55 -0.58 -18.39 10.99
C GLU A 55 -1.78 -17.75 10.28
N GLU A 56 -2.62 -17.04 11.04
CA GLU A 56 -3.78 -16.35 10.50
C GLU A 56 -3.38 -15.23 9.54
N PHE A 57 -2.38 -14.42 9.89
CA PHE A 57 -1.90 -13.36 9.01
C PHE A 57 -1.13 -13.90 7.80
N GLN A 58 -0.37 -14.98 7.96
CA GLN A 58 0.25 -15.66 6.82
C GLN A 58 -0.82 -16.15 5.83
N LYS A 59 -1.88 -16.79 6.32
CA LYS A 59 -3.00 -17.23 5.48
C LYS A 59 -3.70 -16.06 4.78
N PHE A 60 -3.93 -14.94 5.48
CA PHE A 60 -4.46 -13.73 4.88
C PHE A 60 -3.57 -13.21 3.75
N ALA A 61 -2.25 -13.10 4.00
CA ALA A 61 -1.29 -12.65 3.00
C ALA A 61 -1.30 -13.56 1.76
N ASP A 62 -1.27 -14.88 1.95
CA ASP A 62 -1.28 -15.86 0.86
C ASP A 62 -2.56 -15.80 0.00
N GLN A 63 -3.70 -15.49 0.63
CA GLN A 63 -5.00 -15.40 -0.05
C GLN A 63 -5.27 -14.04 -0.70
N SER A 64 -4.60 -12.98 -0.23
CA SER A 64 -4.82 -11.61 -0.69
C SER A 64 -4.29 -11.33 -2.10
N GLY A 65 -3.36 -12.16 -2.60
CA GLY A 65 -2.59 -11.88 -3.80
C GLY A 65 -1.58 -10.74 -3.63
N TYR A 66 -1.35 -10.27 -2.39
CA TYR A 66 -0.43 -9.20 -2.10
C TYR A 66 1.02 -9.69 -2.05
N ILE A 67 1.91 -8.80 -2.47
CA ILE A 67 3.35 -8.97 -2.38
C ILE A 67 3.82 -7.88 -1.44
N LEU A 68 3.73 -8.17 -0.16
CA LEU A 68 3.99 -7.24 0.92
C LEU A 68 5.48 -7.18 1.23
N TRP A 69 6.02 -5.97 1.26
CA TRP A 69 7.37 -5.67 1.75
C TRP A 69 7.26 -4.83 3.00
N THR A 70 8.31 -4.85 3.82
CA THR A 70 8.42 -3.94 4.96
C THR A 70 8.66 -2.52 4.48
N LEU A 71 8.31 -1.52 5.30
CA LEU A 71 8.57 -0.11 5.00
C LEU A 71 10.05 0.12 4.65
N SER A 72 10.96 -0.50 5.40
CA SER A 72 12.41 -0.39 5.20
C SER A 72 12.87 -1.03 3.88
N ALA A 73 12.36 -2.22 3.54
CA ALA A 73 12.68 -2.90 2.29
C ALA A 73 12.20 -2.10 1.07
N MET A 74 11.00 -1.53 1.14
CA MET A 74 10.46 -0.67 0.09
C MET A 74 11.29 0.60 -0.09
N ALA A 75 11.63 1.27 1.01
CA ALA A 75 12.47 2.47 0.99
C ALA A 75 13.85 2.21 0.38
N LYS A 76 14.50 1.12 0.79
CA LYS A 76 15.80 0.71 0.27
C LYS A 76 15.73 0.43 -1.23
N SER A 77 14.68 -0.25 -1.69
CA SER A 77 14.49 -0.53 -3.11
C SER A 77 14.28 0.73 -3.95
N LEU A 78 13.59 1.75 -3.43
CA LEU A 78 13.48 3.06 -4.08
C LEU A 78 14.85 3.75 -4.17
N GLN A 79 15.62 3.75 -3.08
CA GLN A 79 16.98 4.31 -3.09
C GLN A 79 17.88 3.60 -4.12
N ASP A 80 17.84 2.27 -4.16
CA ASP A 80 18.62 1.46 -5.11
C ASP A 80 18.18 1.67 -6.56
N ALA A 81 16.93 2.08 -6.78
CA ALA A 81 16.41 2.43 -8.10
C ALA A 81 16.85 3.84 -8.57
N GLY A 82 17.52 4.61 -7.69
CA GLY A 82 18.08 5.93 -8.00
C GLY A 82 17.33 7.12 -7.38
N PHE A 83 16.24 6.88 -6.65
CA PHE A 83 15.52 7.96 -5.98
C PHE A 83 16.37 8.58 -4.86
N ALA A 84 16.48 9.90 -4.87
CA ALA A 84 17.07 10.69 -3.81
C ALA A 84 16.00 11.19 -2.84
N GLU A 85 16.43 11.61 -1.64
CA GLU A 85 15.55 12.17 -0.60
C GLU A 85 14.33 11.27 -0.33
N VAL A 86 14.57 9.96 -0.19
CA VAL A 86 13.49 8.99 0.09
C VAL A 86 12.99 9.20 1.52
N HIS A 87 11.75 9.65 1.65
CA HIS A 87 11.05 9.81 2.92
C HIS A 87 9.95 8.76 3.03
N VAL A 88 9.77 8.24 4.23
CA VAL A 88 8.73 7.26 4.54
C VAL A 88 7.92 7.76 5.72
N THR A 89 6.61 7.82 5.56
CA THR A 89 5.66 8.09 6.64
C THR A 89 4.82 6.85 6.88
N ASP A 90 4.82 6.37 8.12
CA ASP A 90 3.88 5.35 8.58
C ASP A 90 2.50 6.00 8.76
N LEU A 91 1.50 5.47 8.04
CA LEU A 91 0.12 5.95 8.03
C LEU A 91 -0.83 5.04 8.82
N ASN A 92 -0.34 4.16 9.70
CA ASN A 92 -1.16 3.19 10.43
C ASN A 92 -2.26 3.87 11.26
N GLN A 93 -1.97 5.01 11.90
CA GLN A 93 -2.99 5.75 12.67
C GLN A 93 -4.11 6.29 11.78
N GLU A 94 -3.76 6.80 10.60
CA GLU A 94 -4.76 7.30 9.63
C GLU A 94 -5.55 6.15 9.00
N MET A 95 -4.92 4.99 8.80
CA MET A 95 -5.60 3.78 8.39
C MET A 95 -6.63 3.34 9.44
N VAL A 96 -6.24 3.22 10.72
CA VAL A 96 -7.14 2.84 11.81
C VAL A 96 -8.33 3.79 11.90
N LYS A 97 -8.06 5.10 11.86
CA LYS A 97 -9.11 6.13 11.88
C LYS A 97 -10.07 5.98 10.69
N SER A 98 -9.53 5.78 9.49
CA SER A 98 -10.33 5.63 8.27
C SER A 98 -11.17 4.35 8.32
N MET A 99 -10.58 3.22 8.72
CA MET A 99 -11.28 1.93 8.87
C MET A 99 -12.41 2.02 9.90
N ASN A 100 -12.17 2.67 11.04
CA ASN A 100 -13.20 2.86 12.06
C ASN A 100 -14.37 3.73 11.57
N ASN A 101 -14.09 4.78 10.80
CA ASN A 101 -15.13 5.57 10.17
C ASN A 101 -15.95 4.76 9.15
N TYR A 102 -15.29 3.94 8.31
CA TYR A 102 -15.98 3.07 7.36
C TYR A 102 -16.81 1.99 8.05
N LEU A 103 -16.28 1.34 9.09
CA LEU A 103 -17.01 0.36 9.88
C LEU A 103 -18.24 0.97 10.54
N LYS A 104 -18.10 2.17 11.13
CA LYS A 104 -19.24 2.88 11.70
C LYS A 104 -20.31 3.15 10.64
N TYR A 105 -19.92 3.70 9.49
CA TYR A 105 -20.86 3.96 8.40
C TYR A 105 -21.56 2.67 7.92
N PHE A 106 -20.82 1.59 7.75
CA PHE A 106 -21.39 0.29 7.36
C PHE A 106 -22.38 -0.25 8.39
N ASN A 107 -22.03 -0.20 9.67
CA ASN A 107 -22.90 -0.65 10.75
C ASN A 107 -24.20 0.17 10.82
N ASP A 108 -24.10 1.50 10.70
CA ASP A 108 -25.25 2.40 10.72
C ASP A 108 -26.18 2.18 9.51
N ASN A 109 -25.67 1.61 8.40
CA ASN A 109 -26.40 1.41 7.15
C ASN A 109 -26.53 -0.08 6.74
N GLN A 110 -26.40 -1.02 7.68
CA GLN A 110 -26.38 -2.46 7.40
C GLN A 110 -27.61 -2.92 6.61
N ALA A 111 -28.82 -2.48 7.01
CA ALA A 111 -30.06 -2.92 6.37
C ALA A 111 -30.12 -2.53 4.88
N GLU A 112 -29.61 -1.36 4.53
CA GLU A 112 -29.54 -0.91 3.14
C GLU A 112 -28.47 -1.68 2.35
N PHE A 113 -27.30 -1.90 2.95
CA PHE A 113 -26.25 -2.70 2.32
C PHE A 113 -26.73 -4.12 2.02
N VAL A 114 -27.30 -4.82 3.01
CA VAL A 114 -27.79 -6.21 2.87
C VAL A 114 -28.91 -6.32 1.83
N LYS A 115 -29.75 -5.29 1.71
CA LYS A 115 -30.79 -5.23 0.67
C LYS A 115 -30.19 -5.18 -0.75
N ASN A 116 -29.07 -4.48 -0.94
CA ASN A 116 -28.44 -4.29 -2.25
C ASN A 116 -27.39 -5.36 -2.60
N PHE A 117 -26.85 -6.04 -1.58
CA PHE A 117 -25.81 -7.06 -1.69
C PHE A 117 -26.29 -8.34 -0.99
N SER A 118 -25.65 -8.72 0.13
CA SER A 118 -26.07 -9.85 0.97
C SER A 118 -25.55 -9.70 2.40
N GLN A 119 -26.11 -10.49 3.32
CA GLN A 119 -25.61 -10.57 4.69
C GLN A 119 -24.19 -11.16 4.74
N ALA A 120 -23.88 -12.13 3.87
CA ALA A 120 -22.56 -12.76 3.83
C ALA A 120 -21.46 -11.77 3.42
N GLU A 121 -21.70 -10.94 2.39
CA GLU A 121 -20.74 -9.92 1.97
C GLU A 121 -20.55 -8.84 3.04
N TYR A 122 -21.61 -8.48 3.76
CA TYR A 122 -21.51 -7.56 4.90
C TYR A 122 -20.64 -8.14 6.02
N ASP A 123 -20.91 -9.40 6.40
CA ASP A 123 -20.17 -10.08 7.46
C ASP A 123 -18.68 -10.24 7.09
N ASP A 124 -18.39 -10.55 5.82
CA ASP A 124 -17.03 -10.62 5.31
C ASP A 124 -16.32 -9.27 5.33
N PHE A 125 -16.99 -8.19 4.93
CA PHE A 125 -16.44 -6.84 5.03
C PHE A 125 -16.07 -6.49 6.48
N VAL A 126 -17.01 -6.66 7.41
CA VAL A 126 -16.78 -6.35 8.83
C VAL A 126 -15.64 -7.21 9.40
N ARG A 127 -15.61 -8.49 9.06
CA ARG A 127 -14.56 -9.44 9.50
C ARG A 127 -13.19 -9.02 8.99
N ILE A 128 -13.05 -8.72 7.70
CA ILE A 128 -11.76 -8.34 7.11
C ILE A 128 -11.24 -7.02 7.70
N TRP A 129 -12.11 -6.04 7.93
CA TRP A 129 -11.70 -4.75 8.48
C TRP A 129 -11.23 -4.87 9.93
N LYS A 130 -11.95 -5.62 10.77
CA LYS A 130 -11.51 -5.92 12.14
C LYS A 130 -10.20 -6.70 12.17
N PHE A 131 -10.05 -7.67 11.25
CA PHE A 131 -8.80 -8.42 11.13
C PHE A 131 -7.62 -7.51 10.77
N ARG A 132 -7.79 -6.57 9.83
CA ARG A 132 -6.75 -5.60 9.47
C ARG A 132 -6.36 -4.71 10.65
N GLU A 133 -7.33 -4.27 11.44
CA GLU A 133 -7.07 -3.50 12.68
C GLU A 133 -6.21 -4.30 13.67
N MET A 134 -6.59 -5.56 13.94
CA MET A 134 -5.79 -6.46 14.79
C MET A 134 -4.38 -6.70 14.23
N ALA A 135 -4.25 -6.83 12.91
CA ALA A 135 -2.95 -7.03 12.25
C ALA A 135 -2.05 -5.79 12.32
N LEU A 136 -2.63 -4.58 12.32
CA LEU A 136 -1.89 -3.33 12.58
C LEU A 136 -1.41 -3.28 14.02
N GLU A 137 -2.27 -3.58 15.00
CA GLU A 137 -1.90 -3.62 16.42
C GLU A 137 -0.77 -4.63 16.70
N ALA A 138 -0.79 -5.77 16.01
CA ALA A 138 0.25 -6.80 16.09
C ALA A 138 1.54 -6.46 15.30
N ASN A 139 1.59 -5.30 14.64
CA ASN A 139 2.67 -4.89 13.72
C ASN A 139 2.92 -5.87 12.57
N TYR A 140 1.92 -6.62 12.11
CA TYR A 140 2.03 -7.50 10.95
C TYR A 140 1.69 -6.78 9.64
N TYR A 141 0.83 -5.79 9.73
CA TYR A 141 0.38 -4.97 8.60
C TYR A 141 0.82 -3.53 8.79
N SER A 142 0.97 -2.80 7.69
CA SER A 142 1.25 -1.36 7.74
C SER A 142 0.76 -0.66 6.48
N TRP A 143 0.59 0.65 6.54
CA TRP A 143 0.35 1.52 5.40
C TRP A 143 1.45 2.56 5.31
N GLY A 144 2.22 2.54 4.22
CA GLY A 144 3.34 3.44 4.02
C GLY A 144 3.04 4.50 2.97
N LEU A 145 3.38 5.75 3.25
CA LEU A 145 3.59 6.78 2.25
C LEU A 145 5.09 6.91 1.98
N PHE A 146 5.46 6.80 0.71
CA PHE A 146 6.81 6.86 0.20
C PHE A 146 6.94 8.04 -0.74
N GLU A 147 7.90 8.90 -0.48
CA GLU A 147 8.19 10.07 -1.31
C GLU A 147 9.64 10.03 -1.72
N GLY A 148 9.94 10.46 -2.95
CA GLY A 148 11.31 10.55 -3.45
C GLY A 148 11.43 11.51 -4.63
N LYS A 149 12.66 11.80 -5.04
CA LYS A 149 12.94 12.70 -6.17
C LYS A 149 13.96 12.11 -7.12
N LYS A 150 13.88 12.52 -8.39
CA LYS A 150 14.99 12.39 -9.33
C LYS A 150 15.88 13.62 -9.22
N ASN A 151 17.17 13.43 -8.97
CA ASN A 151 18.13 14.54 -8.90
C ASN A 151 18.26 15.28 -10.24
N LEU A 152 18.73 16.53 -10.18
CA LEU A 152 19.35 17.17 -11.34
C LEU A 152 20.63 16.40 -11.65
N LEU A 153 20.76 15.90 -12.88
CA LEU A 153 22.06 15.46 -13.40
C LEU A 153 23.04 16.63 -13.38
#